data_AF-S2KKY1-F1
#
_entry.id   AF-S2KKY1-F1
#
_cell.length_a   1.000
_cell.length_b   1.000
_cell.length_c   1.000
_cell.angle_alpha   90.00
_cell.angle_beta   90.00
_cell.angle_gamma   90.00
#
_symmetry.space_group_name_H-M   'P 1'
#
loop_
_entity.id
_entity.type
_entity.pdbx_description
1 polymer ?
#
loop_
_entity_poly.entity_id
_entity_poly.type
_entity_poly.pdbx_seq_one_letter_code
_entity_poly.pdbx_strand_id
1 'polypeptide(L)'
;MIRRLTCIKIRCCGAYHGCLQVSRDGGHVWEIQGPTPEGLIGLAASSRNADHLYAATQTGLLMSPDGGKHWRQANPERRPTSVVTATAGGDLYAFMPGLGLLHTTEESRDWQVLSDDWGKTICCTSPSPPTMGNGSLGWTNAAGFS
;
A
#
# COMPACT_ATOMS: atom_id res chain seq x y z
N MET A 1 16.71 19.17 27.75
CA MET A 1 16.86 19.34 26.29
C MET A 1 15.48 19.21 25.65
N ILE A 2 14.91 20.30 25.16
CA ILE A 2 13.60 20.31 24.51
C ILE A 2 13.79 19.79 23.08
N ARG A 3 13.31 18.57 22.81
CA ARG A 3 13.19 18.09 21.43
C ARG A 3 12.16 18.96 20.73
N ARG A 4 12.61 19.82 19.81
CA ARG A 4 11.72 20.50 18.88
C ARG A 4 10.93 19.42 18.14
N LEU A 5 9.64 19.31 18.44
CA LEU A 5 8.68 18.60 17.60
C LEU A 5 8.67 19.34 16.26
N THR A 6 9.41 18.83 15.29
CA THR A 6 9.22 19.22 13.90
C THR A 6 7.78 18.81 13.58
N CYS A 7 6.89 19.79 13.50
CA CYS A 7 5.50 19.56 13.17
C CYS A 7 5.49 18.91 11.79
N ILE A 8 5.21 17.59 11.73
CA ILE A 8 4.99 16.88 10.48
C ILE A 8 3.77 17.56 9.88
N LYS A 9 3.99 18.44 8.90
CA LYS A 9 2.92 19.19 8.27
C LYS A 9 2.20 18.22 7.34
N ILE A 10 1.22 17.50 7.89
CA ILE A 10 0.41 16.54 7.15
C ILE A 10 -0.26 17.30 6.01
N ARG A 11 0.13 16.98 4.79
CA ARG A 11 -0.44 17.54 3.57
C ARG A 11 -1.49 16.56 3.06
N CYS A 12 -2.71 17.03 2.87
CA CYS A 12 -3.76 16.25 2.23
C CYS A 12 -3.72 16.52 0.73
N CYS A 13 -3.92 15.49 -0.08
CA CYS A 13 -4.00 15.63 -1.52
C CYS A 13 -5.20 14.82 -2.03
N GLY A 14 -5.82 15.33 -3.09
CA GLY A 14 -7.02 14.74 -3.68
C GLY A 14 -7.13 15.10 -5.14
N ALA A 15 -7.93 14.33 -5.87
CA ALA A 15 -8.26 14.58 -7.25
C ALA A 15 -9.75 14.91 -7.35
N TYR A 16 -10.07 16.05 -7.97
CA TYR A 16 -11.43 16.49 -8.19
C TYR A 16 -11.57 17.06 -9.61
N HIS A 17 -12.48 16.51 -10.42
CA HIS A 17 -12.69 16.90 -11.82
C HIS A 17 -11.42 16.92 -12.69
N GLY A 18 -10.49 15.99 -12.46
CA GLY A 18 -9.22 15.92 -13.20
C GLY A 18 -8.18 16.98 -12.78
N CYS A 19 -8.44 17.70 -11.69
CA CYS A 19 -7.51 18.64 -11.07
C CYS A 19 -6.97 18.06 -9.76
N LEU A 20 -5.67 18.22 -9.53
CA LEU A 20 -5.03 17.93 -8.27
C LEU A 20 -5.29 19.07 -7.31
N GLN A 21 -5.82 18.73 -6.15
CA GLN A 21 -6.02 19.64 -5.04
C GLN A 21 -5.10 19.25 -3.88
N VAL A 22 -4.50 20.26 -3.26
CA VAL A 22 -3.56 20.09 -2.15
C VAL A 22 -3.97 21.01 -1.02
N SER A 23 -4.04 20.45 0.19
CA SER A 23 -4.26 21.20 1.41
C SER A 23 -3.04 21.14 2.32
N ARG A 24 -2.61 22.30 2.81
CA ARG A 24 -1.43 22.47 3.67
C ARG A 24 -1.76 22.67 5.15
N ASP A 25 -3.05 22.69 5.49
CA ASP A 25 -3.60 23.00 6.80
C ASP A 25 -4.52 21.88 7.31
N GLY A 26 -4.26 20.63 6.91
CA GLY A 26 -5.03 19.47 7.40
C GLY A 26 -6.44 19.35 6.82
N GLY A 27 -6.68 19.91 5.63
CA GLY A 27 -7.95 19.81 4.92
C GLY A 27 -8.90 20.99 5.14
N HIS A 28 -8.47 22.06 5.84
CA HIS A 28 -9.29 23.25 6.04
C HIS A 28 -9.38 24.12 4.78
N VAL A 29 -8.30 24.24 4.01
CA VAL A 29 -8.24 24.94 2.73
C VAL A 29 -7.57 24.07 1.67
N TRP A 30 -8.14 24.07 0.46
CA TRP A 30 -7.65 23.30 -0.69
C TRP A 30 -7.25 24.24 -1.83
N GLU A 31 -6.04 24.05 -2.35
CA GLU A 31 -5.51 24.78 -3.50
C GLU A 31 -5.40 23.85 -4.72
N ILE A 32 -5.85 24.31 -5.88
CA ILE A 32 -5.67 23.58 -7.13
C ILE A 32 -4.22 23.78 -7.59
N GLN A 33 -3.46 22.69 -7.72
CA GLN A 33 -2.06 22.73 -8.17
C GLN A 33 -1.90 22.52 -9.67
N GLY A 34 -2.88 21.92 -10.34
CA GLY A 34 -2.85 21.66 -11.77
C GLY A 34 -3.64 20.42 -12.17
N PRO A 35 -3.51 19.96 -13.43
CA PRO A 35 -4.15 18.73 -13.88
C PRO A 35 -3.56 17.51 -13.17
N THR A 36 -4.40 16.51 -12.90
CA THR A 36 -3.94 15.21 -12.42
C THR A 36 -3.23 14.44 -13.53
N PRO A 37 -2.27 13.56 -13.19
CA PRO A 37 -1.75 12.59 -14.14
C PRO A 37 -2.89 11.78 -14.79
N GLU A 38 -2.71 11.42 -16.06
CA GLU A 38 -3.66 10.56 -16.76
C GLU A 38 -3.77 9.19 -16.07
N GLY A 39 -5.00 8.70 -15.93
CA GLY A 39 -5.27 7.42 -15.30
C GLY A 39 -4.89 7.37 -13.82
N LEU A 40 -4.95 8.50 -13.11
CA LEU A 40 -4.73 8.55 -11.65
C LEU A 40 -5.72 7.64 -10.91
N ILE A 41 -5.19 6.75 -10.07
CA ILE A 41 -5.94 5.80 -9.25
C ILE A 41 -5.82 6.17 -7.77
N GLY A 42 -4.63 6.56 -7.31
CA GLY A 42 -4.37 6.88 -5.91
C GLY A 42 -3.28 7.93 -5.73
N LEU A 43 -3.32 8.65 -4.61
CA LEU A 43 -2.35 9.68 -4.22
C LEU A 43 -1.86 9.43 -2.80
N ALA A 44 -0.58 9.66 -2.57
CA ALA A 44 0.03 9.68 -1.25
C ALA A 44 0.96 10.89 -1.12
N ALA A 45 0.88 11.58 0.01
CA ALA A 45 1.83 12.63 0.37
C ALA A 45 2.95 12.05 1.22
N SER A 46 4.18 12.50 0.98
CA SER A 46 5.32 12.14 1.80
C SER A 46 5.17 12.65 3.23
N SER A 47 5.57 11.82 4.19
CA SER A 47 5.58 12.18 5.61
C SER A 47 6.82 12.98 6.02
N ARG A 48 7.90 12.92 5.23
CA ARG A 48 9.17 13.59 5.53
C ARG A 48 9.35 14.89 4.76
N ASN A 49 8.83 14.97 3.54
CA ASN A 49 8.87 16.17 2.72
C ASN A 49 7.48 16.50 2.18
N ALA A 50 6.88 17.56 2.71
CA ALA A 50 5.55 17.96 2.29
C ALA A 50 5.45 18.25 0.78
N ASP A 51 6.53 18.62 0.10
CA ASP A 51 6.50 18.86 -1.36
C ASP A 51 6.62 17.58 -2.20
N HIS A 52 6.89 16.43 -1.60
CA HIS A 52 6.88 15.17 -2.32
C HIS A 52 5.48 14.53 -2.32
N LEU A 53 4.96 14.26 -3.51
CA LEU A 53 3.73 13.49 -3.73
C LEU A 53 4.03 12.26 -4.58
N TYR A 54 3.25 11.20 -4.35
CA TYR A 54 3.29 9.96 -5.12
C TYR A 54 1.90 9.70 -5.71
N ALA A 55 1.87 9.30 -6.97
CA ALA A 55 0.65 9.00 -7.70
C ALA A 55 0.72 7.59 -8.27
N ALA A 56 -0.24 6.76 -7.87
CA ALA A 56 -0.51 5.47 -8.50
C ALA A 56 -1.39 5.72 -9.73
N THR A 57 -0.93 5.33 -10.91
CA THR A 57 -1.68 5.52 -12.16
C THR A 57 -1.80 4.20 -12.93
N GLN A 58 -2.67 4.19 -13.95
CA GLN A 58 -2.76 3.07 -14.90
C GLN A 58 -1.48 2.85 -15.72
N THR A 59 -0.60 3.86 -15.80
CA THR A 59 0.62 3.81 -16.61
C THR A 59 1.89 3.56 -15.77
N GLY A 60 1.79 3.57 -14.45
CA GLY A 60 2.95 3.44 -13.57
C GLY A 60 2.77 4.07 -12.19
N LEU A 61 3.84 4.04 -11.43
CA LEU A 61 3.98 4.86 -10.23
C LEU A 61 4.76 6.14 -10.58
N LEU A 62 4.18 7.28 -10.25
CA LEU A 62 4.77 8.61 -10.47
C LEU A 62 5.11 9.27 -9.13
N MET A 63 6.13 10.13 -9.15
CA MET A 63 6.53 10.99 -8.03
C MET A 63 6.64 12.42 -8.51
N SER A 64 6.12 13.33 -7.72
CA SER A 64 6.27 14.77 -7.89
C SER A 64 7.10 15.33 -6.74
N PRO A 65 8.21 16.02 -7.02
CA PRO A 65 9.02 16.65 -5.98
C PRO A 65 8.54 18.06 -5.58
N ASP A 66 7.52 18.60 -6.25
CA ASP A 66 7.13 20.02 -6.17
C ASP A 66 5.64 20.24 -5.87
N GLY A 67 5.03 19.31 -5.15
CA GLY A 67 3.65 19.39 -4.69
C GLY A 67 2.62 19.08 -5.78
N GLY A 68 3.02 18.33 -6.81
CA GLY A 68 2.14 17.84 -7.87
C GLY A 68 2.11 18.70 -9.13
N LYS A 69 3.05 19.64 -9.28
CA LYS A 69 3.16 20.48 -10.48
C LYS A 69 3.84 19.73 -11.62
N HIS A 70 4.90 18.99 -11.31
CA HIS A 70 5.58 18.12 -12.26
C HIS A 70 5.65 16.69 -11.74
N TRP A 71 5.45 15.74 -12.65
CA TRP A 71 5.46 14.31 -12.35
C TRP A 71 6.54 13.61 -13.15
N ARG A 72 7.26 12.70 -12.49
CA ARG A 72 8.24 11.80 -13.11
C ARG A 72 8.00 10.38 -12.65
N GLN A 73 8.47 9.40 -13.41
CA GLN A 73 8.38 8.00 -13.01
C GLN A 73 9.18 7.76 -11.73
N ALA A 74 8.52 7.13 -10.76
CA ALA A 74 9.11 6.76 -9.47
C ALA A 74 9.65 5.32 -9.46
N ASN A 75 9.15 4.48 -10.37
CA ASN A 75 9.57 3.10 -10.56
C ASN A 75 9.82 2.86 -12.07
N PRO A 76 10.93 2.21 -12.46
CA PRO A 76 11.16 1.80 -13.86
C PRO A 76 10.07 0.88 -14.43
N GLU A 77 9.38 0.09 -13.59
CA GLU A 77 8.28 -0.77 -14.03
C GLU A 77 7.06 0.07 -14.43
N ARG A 78 6.79 0.14 -15.74
CA ARG A 78 5.63 0.85 -16.33
C ARG A 78 4.37 -0.01 -16.28
N ARG A 79 3.99 -0.41 -15.08
CA ARG A 79 2.79 -1.22 -14.84
C ARG A 79 1.73 -0.42 -14.08
N PRO A 80 0.44 -0.69 -14.31
CA PRO A 80 -0.62 -0.09 -13.52
C PRO A 80 -0.33 -0.26 -12.03
N THR A 81 -0.36 0.83 -11.28
CA THR A 81 -0.23 0.78 -9.81
C THR A 81 -1.61 1.07 -9.23
N SER A 82 -2.12 0.17 -8.39
CA SER A 82 -3.48 0.31 -7.85
C SER A 82 -3.52 1.16 -6.58
N VAL A 83 -2.49 1.07 -5.75
CA VAL A 83 -2.39 1.85 -4.52
C VAL A 83 -0.95 2.27 -4.26
N VAL A 84 -0.80 3.44 -3.67
CA VAL A 84 0.44 3.93 -3.08
C VAL A 84 0.12 4.52 -1.71
N THR A 85 0.97 4.28 -0.72
CA THR A 85 0.84 4.86 0.61
C THR A 85 2.22 5.19 1.20
N ALA A 86 2.28 6.25 2.00
CA ALA A 86 3.46 6.68 2.72
C ALA A 86 3.19 6.58 4.22
N THR A 87 4.11 5.97 4.97
CA THR A 87 4.01 5.87 6.44
C THR A 87 4.65 7.08 7.09
N ALA A 88 4.29 7.36 8.34
CA ALA A 88 4.94 8.39 9.15
C ALA A 88 6.45 8.14 9.36
N GLY A 89 6.92 6.90 9.21
CA GLY A 89 8.34 6.52 9.28
C GLY A 89 9.15 6.89 8.03
N GLY A 90 8.48 7.24 6.92
CA GLY A 90 9.10 7.46 5.61
C GLY A 90 9.26 6.18 4.78
N ASP A 91 8.52 5.13 5.12
CA ASP A 91 8.35 3.97 4.26
C ASP A 91 7.27 4.26 3.22
N LEU A 92 7.46 3.75 2.02
CA LEU A 92 6.50 3.81 0.94
C LEU A 92 6.12 2.38 0.54
N TYR A 93 4.82 2.17 0.33
CA TYR A 93 4.30 0.92 -0.18
C TYR A 93 3.50 1.19 -1.45
N ALA A 94 3.67 0.33 -2.44
CA ALA A 94 2.92 0.39 -3.69
C ALA A 94 2.49 -1.01 -4.12
N PHE A 95 1.27 -1.15 -4.62
CA PHE A 95 0.80 -2.42 -5.17
C PHE A 95 0.71 -2.35 -6.69
N MET A 96 1.41 -3.26 -7.36
CA MET A 96 1.34 -3.43 -8.82
C MET A 96 0.76 -4.81 -9.14
N PRO A 97 -0.41 -4.89 -9.79
CA PRO A 97 -0.95 -6.15 -10.26
C PRO A 97 0.05 -6.90 -11.15
N GLY A 98 0.29 -8.18 -10.83
CA GLY A 98 1.22 -9.05 -11.56
C GLY A 98 2.70 -8.92 -11.15
N LEU A 99 3.05 -7.94 -10.31
CA LEU A 99 4.40 -7.85 -9.70
C LEU A 99 4.36 -8.09 -8.19
N GLY A 100 3.32 -7.61 -7.50
CA GLY A 100 3.13 -7.79 -6.06
C GLY A 100 3.09 -6.47 -5.27
N LEU A 101 3.31 -6.56 -3.96
CA LEU A 101 3.54 -5.40 -3.11
C LEU A 101 5.01 -5.05 -3.14
N LEU A 102 5.27 -3.80 -3.44
CA LEU A 102 6.58 -3.20 -3.38
C LEU A 102 6.69 -2.34 -2.13
N HIS A 103 7.88 -2.32 -1.57
CA HIS A 103 8.27 -1.47 -0.47
C HIS A 103 9.55 -0.72 -0.82
N THR A 104 9.63 0.52 -0.37
CA THR A 104 10.85 1.31 -0.41
C THR A 104 10.86 2.30 0.75
N THR A 105 11.97 2.99 0.95
CA THR A 105 12.03 4.16 1.83
C THR A 105 12.18 5.42 0.99
N GLU A 106 11.73 6.57 1.50
CA GLU A 106 11.86 7.84 0.77
C GLU A 106 13.31 8.28 0.54
N GLU A 107 14.24 7.70 1.31
CA GLU A 107 15.68 7.93 1.23
C GLU A 107 16.32 7.10 0.11
N SER A 108 16.11 5.78 0.10
CA SER A 108 16.69 4.91 -0.91
C SER A 108 15.99 5.09 -2.26
N ARG A 109 14.66 5.19 -2.25
CA ARG A 109 13.80 5.18 -3.45
C ARG A 109 14.05 3.96 -4.35
N ASP A 110 14.67 2.93 -3.78
CA ASP A 110 14.90 1.65 -4.42
C ASP A 110 13.72 0.74 -4.09
N TRP A 111 12.86 0.50 -5.07
CA TRP A 111 11.68 -0.35 -4.91
C TRP A 111 12.07 -1.81 -4.87
N GLN A 112 11.69 -2.48 -3.79
CA GLN A 112 11.90 -3.91 -3.59
C GLN A 112 10.54 -4.59 -3.55
N VAL A 113 10.42 -5.75 -4.19
CA VAL A 113 9.21 -6.57 -4.08
C VAL A 113 9.23 -7.24 -2.71
N LEU A 114 8.29 -6.85 -1.86
CA LEU A 114 8.13 -7.40 -0.51
C LEU A 114 7.39 -8.74 -0.56
N SER A 115 6.43 -8.87 -1.47
CA SER A 115 5.64 -10.08 -1.65
C SER A 115 4.99 -10.15 -3.02
N ASP A 116 5.19 -11.25 -3.73
CA ASP A 116 4.70 -11.55 -5.08
C ASP A 116 3.79 -12.79 -5.16
N ASP A 117 3.65 -13.56 -4.06
CA ASP A 117 2.94 -14.85 -4.04
C ASP A 117 1.40 -14.75 -4.01
N TRP A 118 0.81 -13.56 -4.15
CA TRP A 118 -0.64 -13.35 -4.03
C TRP A 118 -1.48 -13.83 -5.22
N GLY A 119 -0.97 -14.82 -5.96
CA GLY A 119 -1.69 -15.60 -6.94
C GLY A 119 -1.62 -17.13 -6.73
N LYS A 120 -0.90 -17.64 -5.71
CA LYS A 120 -0.72 -19.10 -5.54
C LYS A 120 -1.39 -19.72 -4.32
N THR A 121 -1.83 -18.93 -3.33
CA THR A 121 -2.43 -19.52 -2.12
C THR A 121 -3.65 -18.75 -1.63
N ILE A 122 -4.75 -18.86 -2.35
CA ILE A 122 -6.07 -18.99 -1.72
C ILE A 122 -6.69 -20.28 -2.26
N CYS A 123 -6.04 -21.40 -1.98
CA CYS A 123 -6.75 -22.67 -2.00
C CYS A 123 -7.54 -22.69 -0.68
N CYS A 124 -8.86 -22.61 -0.76
CA CYS A 124 -9.77 -22.80 0.35
C CYS A 124 -9.64 -24.24 0.88
N THR A 125 -8.51 -24.60 1.50
CA THR A 125 -8.47 -25.79 2.32
C THR A 125 -8.87 -25.34 3.71
N SER A 126 -10.18 -25.43 3.96
CA SER A 126 -10.67 -25.64 5.32
C SER A 126 -9.74 -26.68 5.98
N PRO A 127 -9.12 -26.39 7.14
CA PRO A 127 -8.44 -27.43 7.87
C PRO A 127 -9.51 -28.42 8.32
N SER A 128 -9.64 -29.53 7.57
CA SER A 128 -10.37 -30.70 8.04
C SER A 128 -9.77 -31.10 9.39
N PRO A 129 -10.58 -31.29 10.44
CA PRO A 129 -10.06 -31.66 11.75
C PRO A 129 -9.21 -32.94 11.62
N PRO A 130 -8.06 -33.03 12.30
CA PRO A 130 -7.22 -34.21 12.22
C PRO A 130 -8.01 -35.42 12.74
N THR A 131 -8.32 -36.35 11.84
CA THR A 131 -8.68 -37.72 12.23
C THR A 131 -7.47 -38.34 12.92
N MET A 132 -7.44 -38.28 14.26
CA MET A 132 -6.48 -39.05 15.05
C MET A 132 -6.83 -40.53 14.94
N GLY A 133 -6.00 -41.27 14.20
CA GLY A 133 -6.04 -42.72 14.12
C GLY A 133 -5.47 -43.38 15.37
N ASN A 134 -6.22 -44.37 15.87
CA ASN A 134 -5.85 -45.53 16.68
C ASN A 134 -4.67 -45.44 17.68
N GLY A 135 -5.02 -45.46 18.96
CA GLY A 135 -4.14 -45.79 20.09
C GLY A 135 -4.94 -46.12 21.35
N SER A 136 -5.16 -47.42 21.55
CA SER A 136 -5.89 -48.12 22.63
C SER A 136 -5.88 -47.53 24.05
N LEU A 137 -7.08 -47.39 24.64
CA LEU A 137 -7.36 -47.75 26.04
C LEU A 137 -8.74 -48.42 26.07
N GLY A 138 -8.77 -49.70 26.45
CA GLY A 138 -9.95 -50.55 26.38
C GLY A 138 -10.96 -50.30 27.50
N TRP A 139 -12.21 -50.65 27.22
CA TRP A 139 -13.09 -51.35 28.15
C TRP A 139 -13.89 -52.39 27.37
N THR A 140 -13.82 -53.61 27.88
CA THR A 140 -14.55 -54.82 27.48
C THR A 140 -16.06 -54.71 27.73
N ASN A 141 -16.84 -55.30 26.83
CA ASN A 141 -17.98 -56.23 27.06
C ASN A 141 -18.88 -56.18 25.81
N ALA A 142 -18.91 -57.20 24.97
CA ALA A 142 -19.60 -58.50 25.12
C ALA A 142 -21.13 -58.39 24.92
N ALA A 143 -21.64 -59.30 24.07
CA ALA A 143 -23.02 -59.55 23.67
C ALA A 143 -23.64 -58.48 22.73
N GLY A 144 -24.26 -58.80 21.59
CA GLY A 144 -24.93 -60.02 21.17
C GLY A 144 -26.42 -59.74 21.02
N PHE A 145 -26.94 -59.90 19.79
CA PHE A 145 -28.37 -59.89 19.39
C PHE A 145 -29.10 -58.54 19.57
N SER A 146 -29.99 -58.09 18.68
CA SER A 146 -30.89 -58.78 17.74
C SER A 146 -31.18 -57.89 16.54
#